data_AF-A0A966CAH7-F1
#
_entry.id   AF-A0A966CAH7-F1
#
_cell.length_a   1.000
_cell.length_b   1.000
_cell.length_c   1.000
_cell.angle_alpha   90.00
_cell.angle_beta   90.00
_cell.angle_gamma   90.00
#
_symmetry.space_group_name_H-M   'P 1'
#
loop_
_entity.id
_entity.type
_entity.pdbx_description
1 polymer ?
#
loop_
_entity_poly.entity_id
_entity_poly.type
_entity_poly.pdbx_seq_one_letter_code
_entity_poly.pdbx_strand_id
1 'polypeptide(L)'
;MIEKLTLINNKTALFSFLKDNYEKVYDYFANQKYSILHKKIRDLKNIIANYNRFFNQLDINDLLILNFLNLLLEVCERYGLVSQFRLLYGILKNKNYQVSSRTEAAALFFLDIRTFQDYSDRLENIIKKLVYADEFEEDNSEKPTITLINYYLQVVKHFWEFNSEGVYSIKKTVQEYILNAQPYSFLKSTIVAEILDYSINNYDIFSEKVQTLLDEYFDLKVSPIYQDYQHPVFLIETGTDYAKALLEIEANLEEIRQLSVDFSSMDNNSDTTFYSLKRGVAILENEQQLCRYMVGYSAMHKAKLLDALCKIDDNVLTKVNHVVDWGCGQGIGSMLFCDYLKTKNLDFQKHKFTLVEPSTIALSRASLHLRKFANFAEIITINKDLDSTNKQDFLIDKSVDITLHIFSNILDVELFSLSHLTSLIESAFSGLNIFICVSPYINELRTSRINSFVNNFEENLNFCLIASKDYNKGEWLKEWTMIQRVFSVKL
;
A
#
# COMPACT_ATOMS: atom_id res chain seq x y z
N MET A 1 -12.97 -12.47 13.59
CA MET A 1 -13.56 -11.87 12.37
C MET A 1 -14.55 -12.83 11.69
N ILE A 2 -14.10 -13.99 11.21
CA ILE A 2 -14.93 -15.00 10.52
C ILE A 2 -16.22 -15.35 11.27
N GLU A 3 -16.16 -15.60 12.58
CA GLU A 3 -17.37 -15.92 13.36
C GLU A 3 -18.44 -14.84 13.28
N LYS A 4 -18.06 -13.56 13.34
CA LYS A 4 -19.00 -12.43 13.20
C LYS A 4 -19.61 -12.40 11.80
N LEU A 5 -18.79 -12.60 10.76
CA LEU A 5 -19.26 -12.66 9.37
C LEU A 5 -20.24 -13.83 9.14
N THR A 6 -20.02 -14.98 9.76
CA THR A 6 -20.90 -16.15 9.65
C THR A 6 -22.31 -15.90 10.20
N LEU A 7 -22.47 -14.99 11.17
CA LEU A 7 -23.77 -14.64 11.76
C LEU A 7 -24.61 -13.71 10.87
N ILE A 8 -24.00 -13.09 9.85
CA ILE A 8 -24.68 -12.15 8.95
C ILE A 8 -25.50 -12.92 7.91
N ASN A 9 -26.79 -12.61 7.82
CA ASN A 9 -27.73 -13.35 6.96
C ASN A 9 -28.47 -12.50 5.92
N ASN A 10 -28.22 -11.18 5.87
CA ASN A 10 -28.86 -10.27 4.93
C ASN A 10 -27.94 -9.09 4.54
N LYS A 11 -28.28 -8.43 3.44
CA LYS A 11 -27.52 -7.30 2.86
C LYS A 11 -27.34 -6.13 3.83
N THR A 12 -28.40 -5.69 4.51
CA THR A 12 -28.36 -4.53 5.40
C THR A 12 -27.42 -4.77 6.59
N ALA A 13 -27.49 -5.96 7.18
CA ALA A 13 -26.60 -6.37 8.26
C ALA A 13 -25.14 -6.47 7.78
N LEU A 14 -24.90 -6.96 6.56
CA LEU A 14 -23.55 -6.99 5.97
C LEU A 14 -23.02 -5.57 5.79
N PHE A 15 -23.82 -4.67 5.20
CA PHE A 15 -23.42 -3.29 4.97
C PHE A 15 -23.07 -2.57 6.27
N SER A 16 -23.94 -2.65 7.29
CA SER A 16 -23.67 -2.06 8.61
C SER A 16 -22.42 -2.64 9.26
N PHE A 17 -22.26 -3.96 9.23
CA PHE A 17 -21.07 -4.61 9.78
C PHE A 17 -19.79 -4.14 9.09
N LEU A 18 -19.78 -4.10 7.76
CA LEU A 18 -18.63 -3.63 6.99
C LEU A 18 -18.38 -2.15 7.27
N LYS A 19 -19.41 -1.30 7.33
CA LYS A 19 -19.23 0.13 7.60
C LYS A 19 -18.42 0.36 8.88
N ASP A 20 -18.71 -0.41 9.92
CA ASP A 20 -18.10 -0.23 11.24
C ASP A 20 -16.79 -1.03 11.43
N ASN A 21 -16.48 -1.97 10.52
CA ASN A 21 -15.39 -2.93 10.71
C ASN A 21 -14.50 -3.14 9.47
N TYR A 22 -14.65 -2.34 8.41
CA TYR A 22 -14.01 -2.61 7.12
C TYR A 22 -12.50 -2.75 7.25
N GLU A 23 -11.81 -1.87 8.00
CA GLU A 23 -10.36 -1.95 8.20
C GLU A 23 -9.94 -3.26 8.85
N LYS A 24 -10.65 -3.68 9.90
CA LYS A 24 -10.37 -4.93 10.59
C LYS A 24 -10.62 -6.13 9.68
N VAL A 25 -11.64 -6.05 8.82
CA VAL A 25 -11.95 -7.08 7.82
C VAL A 25 -10.86 -7.13 6.76
N TYR A 26 -10.46 -5.97 6.26
CA TYR A 26 -9.40 -5.78 5.28
C TYR A 26 -8.08 -6.36 5.80
N ASP A 27 -7.60 -5.87 6.94
CA ASP A 27 -6.37 -6.33 7.59
C ASP A 27 -6.41 -7.85 7.85
N TYR A 28 -7.56 -8.39 8.27
CA TYR A 28 -7.72 -9.83 8.54
C TYR A 28 -7.60 -10.72 7.29
N PHE A 29 -8.04 -10.26 6.12
CA PHE A 29 -8.00 -11.08 4.90
C PHE A 29 -6.77 -10.81 4.03
N ALA A 30 -6.35 -9.55 3.93
CA ALA A 30 -5.21 -9.14 3.11
C ALA A 30 -3.87 -9.60 3.74
N ASN A 31 -3.70 -9.44 5.05
CA ASN A 31 -2.40 -9.55 5.70
C ASN A 31 -2.13 -10.88 6.40
N GLN A 32 -3.08 -11.83 6.38
CA GLN A 32 -2.98 -13.07 7.17
C GLN A 32 -2.09 -14.14 6.54
N LYS A 33 -1.32 -14.89 7.35
CA LYS A 33 -0.51 -16.06 6.92
C LYS A 33 -1.37 -17.18 6.33
N TYR A 34 -0.82 -17.95 5.39
CA TYR A 34 -1.55 -19.00 4.68
C TYR A 34 -2.05 -20.06 5.67
N SER A 35 -1.14 -20.57 6.49
CA SER A 35 -1.41 -21.57 7.53
C SER A 35 -2.56 -21.22 8.49
N ILE A 36 -2.81 -19.93 8.75
CA ILE A 36 -3.88 -19.51 9.69
C ILE A 36 -5.24 -19.53 8.99
N LEU A 37 -5.36 -18.88 7.84
CA LEU A 37 -6.65 -18.78 7.13
C LEU A 37 -7.01 -20.10 6.43
N HIS A 38 -6.03 -20.93 6.06
CA HIS A 38 -6.25 -22.27 5.54
C HIS A 38 -7.12 -23.13 6.48
N LYS A 39 -6.86 -23.05 7.80
CA LYS A 39 -7.67 -23.73 8.83
C LYS A 39 -9.14 -23.27 8.88
N LYS A 40 -9.45 -22.15 8.24
CA LYS A 40 -10.78 -21.52 8.19
C LYS A 40 -11.43 -21.56 6.80
N ILE A 41 -10.84 -22.27 5.83
CA ILE A 41 -11.39 -22.39 4.46
C ILE A 41 -12.84 -22.88 4.46
N ARG A 42 -13.19 -23.83 5.32
CA ARG A 42 -14.57 -24.34 5.41
C ARG A 42 -15.55 -23.23 5.80
N ASP A 43 -15.19 -22.41 6.77
CA ASP A 43 -16.01 -21.29 7.22
C ASP A 43 -16.12 -20.23 6.12
N LEU A 44 -15.02 -19.93 5.42
CA LEU A 44 -15.01 -19.00 4.29
C LEU A 44 -15.94 -19.46 3.16
N LYS A 45 -15.91 -20.75 2.80
CA LYS A 45 -16.83 -21.34 1.81
C LYS A 45 -18.29 -21.17 2.23
N ASN A 46 -18.59 -21.38 3.51
CA ASN A 46 -19.94 -21.21 4.06
C ASN A 46 -20.38 -19.74 4.04
N ILE A 47 -19.49 -18.80 4.38
CA ILE A 47 -19.75 -17.35 4.32
C ILE A 47 -20.13 -16.95 2.89
N ILE A 48 -19.32 -17.32 1.90
CA ILE A 48 -19.57 -16.98 0.49
C ILE A 48 -20.88 -17.60 0.00
N ALA A 49 -21.14 -18.87 0.34
CA ALA A 49 -22.38 -19.54 -0.02
C ALA A 49 -23.62 -18.91 0.62
N ASN A 50 -23.52 -18.46 1.87
CA ASN A 50 -24.59 -17.76 2.57
C ASN A 50 -24.89 -16.41 1.91
N TYR A 51 -23.85 -15.64 1.61
CA TYR A 51 -23.99 -14.32 1.01
C TYR A 51 -24.53 -14.37 -0.43
N ASN A 52 -24.29 -15.48 -1.13
CA ASN A 52 -24.88 -15.75 -2.44
C ASN A 52 -26.41 -15.58 -2.49
N ARG A 53 -27.10 -15.84 -1.37
CA ARG A 53 -28.56 -15.71 -1.28
C ARG A 53 -29.05 -14.28 -1.51
N PHE A 54 -28.21 -13.28 -1.27
CA PHE A 54 -28.58 -11.87 -1.42
C PHE A 54 -27.66 -11.09 -2.36
N PHE A 55 -26.73 -11.75 -3.07
CA PHE A 55 -25.89 -11.09 -4.08
C PHE A 55 -26.69 -10.53 -5.26
N ASN A 56 -27.81 -11.15 -5.62
CA ASN A 56 -28.74 -10.60 -6.62
C ASN A 56 -29.39 -9.26 -6.18
N GLN A 57 -29.38 -8.95 -4.88
CA GLN A 57 -29.92 -7.72 -4.31
C GLN A 57 -28.87 -6.60 -4.18
N LEU A 58 -27.61 -6.87 -4.54
CA LEU A 58 -26.55 -5.87 -4.53
C LEU A 58 -26.75 -4.88 -5.66
N ASP A 59 -26.71 -3.60 -5.32
CA ASP A 59 -26.65 -2.52 -6.29
C ASP A 59 -25.20 -2.33 -6.76
N ILE A 60 -25.02 -1.87 -7.99
CA ILE A 60 -23.71 -1.47 -8.53
C ILE A 60 -23.11 -0.35 -7.65
N ASN A 61 -23.94 0.45 -7.00
CA ASN A 61 -23.52 1.53 -6.11
C ASN A 61 -23.06 1.06 -4.71
N ASP A 62 -23.22 -0.22 -4.35
CA ASP A 62 -22.78 -0.74 -3.04
C ASP A 62 -21.26 -0.99 -3.00
N LEU A 63 -20.45 0.03 -3.30
CA LEU A 63 -18.99 -0.08 -3.44
C LEU A 63 -18.33 -0.77 -2.24
N LEU A 64 -18.77 -0.48 -1.01
CA LEU A 64 -18.26 -1.13 0.19
C LEU A 64 -18.40 -2.67 0.16
N ILE A 65 -19.57 -3.16 -0.28
CA ILE A 65 -19.80 -4.60 -0.41
C ILE A 65 -19.01 -5.14 -1.60
N LEU A 66 -18.99 -4.45 -2.74
CA LEU A 66 -18.22 -4.88 -3.91
C LEU A 66 -16.72 -4.99 -3.61
N ASN A 67 -16.15 -4.04 -2.88
CA ASN A 67 -14.76 -4.07 -2.41
C ASN A 67 -14.52 -5.25 -1.46
N PHE A 68 -15.48 -5.54 -0.57
CA PHE A 68 -15.41 -6.74 0.27
C PHE A 68 -15.48 -8.04 -0.56
N LEU A 69 -16.32 -8.11 -1.59
CA LEU A 69 -16.35 -9.27 -2.50
C LEU A 69 -15.05 -9.43 -3.28
N ASN A 70 -14.43 -8.34 -3.71
CA ASN A 70 -13.12 -8.36 -4.35
C ASN A 70 -12.03 -8.86 -3.39
N LEU A 71 -12.05 -8.42 -2.14
CA LEU A 71 -11.15 -8.93 -1.10
C LEU A 71 -11.33 -10.46 -0.89
N LEU A 72 -12.58 -10.95 -0.83
CA LEU A 72 -12.85 -12.39 -0.76
C LEU A 72 -12.41 -13.13 -2.03
N LEU A 73 -12.47 -12.48 -3.20
CA LEU A 73 -12.04 -13.05 -4.47
C LEU A 73 -10.52 -13.28 -4.49
N GLU A 74 -9.73 -12.33 -4.00
CA GLU A 74 -8.27 -12.47 -3.84
C GLU A 74 -7.92 -13.59 -2.86
N VAL A 75 -8.68 -13.73 -1.77
CA VAL A 75 -8.54 -14.87 -0.86
C VAL A 75 -8.85 -16.18 -1.60
N CYS A 76 -9.93 -16.23 -2.39
CA CYS A 76 -10.27 -17.44 -3.15
C CYS A 76 -9.15 -17.85 -4.12
N GLU A 77 -8.51 -16.91 -4.79
CA GLU A 77 -7.30 -17.15 -5.58
C GLU A 77 -6.22 -17.82 -4.76
N ARG A 78 -5.84 -17.17 -3.67
CA ARG A 78 -4.72 -17.58 -2.82
C ARG A 78 -4.85 -19.00 -2.28
N TYR A 79 -6.07 -19.47 -2.01
CA TYR A 79 -6.33 -20.82 -1.47
C TYR A 79 -6.86 -21.80 -2.53
N GLY A 80 -6.85 -21.46 -3.82
CA GLY A 80 -7.31 -22.36 -4.88
C GLY A 80 -8.81 -22.70 -4.82
N LEU A 81 -9.64 -21.78 -4.34
CA LEU A 81 -11.09 -21.96 -4.17
C LEU A 81 -11.85 -21.66 -5.48
N VAL A 82 -11.60 -22.46 -6.52
CA VAL A 82 -12.07 -22.23 -7.90
C VAL A 82 -13.58 -21.96 -7.99
N SER A 83 -14.41 -22.75 -7.30
CA SER A 83 -15.88 -22.59 -7.36
C SER A 83 -16.35 -21.27 -6.73
N GLN A 84 -15.76 -20.88 -5.60
CA GLN A 84 -16.06 -19.62 -4.93
C GLN A 84 -15.53 -18.44 -5.74
N PHE A 85 -14.33 -18.56 -6.31
CA PHE A 85 -13.75 -17.56 -7.20
C PHE A 85 -14.67 -17.30 -8.39
N ARG A 86 -15.12 -18.36 -9.08
CA ARG A 86 -16.04 -18.24 -10.23
C ARG A 86 -17.32 -17.48 -9.87
N LEU A 87 -17.89 -17.79 -8.72
CA LEU A 87 -19.10 -17.12 -8.25
C LEU A 87 -18.86 -15.63 -8.03
N LEU A 88 -17.86 -15.27 -7.23
CA LEU A 88 -17.54 -13.88 -6.89
C LEU A 88 -17.13 -13.07 -8.12
N TYR A 89 -16.27 -13.64 -8.97
CA TYR A 89 -15.83 -13.01 -10.21
C TYR A 89 -17.00 -12.72 -11.16
N GLY A 90 -17.92 -13.68 -11.33
CA GLY A 90 -19.12 -13.49 -12.13
C GLY A 90 -20.01 -12.35 -11.61
N ILE A 91 -20.16 -12.23 -10.30
CA ILE A 91 -20.92 -11.14 -9.67
C ILE A 91 -20.25 -9.80 -9.94
N LEU A 92 -18.94 -9.68 -9.68
CA LEU A 92 -18.20 -8.43 -9.89
C LEU A 92 -18.25 -7.99 -11.37
N LYS A 93 -18.04 -8.92 -12.31
CA LYS A 93 -18.15 -8.61 -13.75
C LYS A 93 -19.57 -8.20 -14.16
N ASN A 94 -20.61 -8.87 -13.64
CA ASN A 94 -22.01 -8.48 -13.91
C ASN A 94 -22.36 -7.08 -13.37
N LYS A 95 -21.61 -6.58 -12.38
CA LYS A 95 -21.76 -5.25 -11.81
C LYS A 95 -20.80 -4.23 -12.42
N ASN A 96 -20.08 -4.58 -13.49
CA ASN A 96 -19.05 -3.75 -14.12
C ASN A 96 -17.95 -3.29 -13.15
N TYR A 97 -17.71 -4.06 -12.07
CA TYR A 97 -16.64 -3.76 -11.13
C TYR A 97 -15.29 -4.09 -11.77
N GLN A 98 -14.35 -3.14 -11.71
CA GLN A 98 -13.01 -3.29 -12.26
C GLN A 98 -12.12 -4.02 -11.25
N VAL A 99 -11.75 -5.25 -11.57
CA VAL A 99 -10.80 -6.05 -10.79
C VAL A 99 -9.37 -5.80 -11.27
N SER A 100 -8.39 -6.07 -10.40
CA SER A 100 -6.96 -5.92 -10.72
C SER A 100 -6.49 -6.82 -11.85
N SER A 101 -5.43 -6.44 -12.56
CA SER A 101 -4.79 -7.24 -13.60
C SER A 101 -4.34 -8.61 -13.06
N ARG A 102 -3.88 -8.66 -11.80
CA ARG A 102 -3.58 -9.93 -11.12
C ARG A 102 -4.81 -10.83 -10.99
N THR A 103 -5.95 -10.26 -10.60
CA THR A 103 -7.22 -11.02 -10.51
C THR A 103 -7.68 -11.49 -11.89
N GLU A 104 -7.46 -10.69 -12.94
CA GLU A 104 -7.73 -11.12 -14.31
C GLU A 104 -6.80 -12.25 -14.77
N ALA A 105 -5.53 -12.24 -14.36
CA ALA A 105 -4.62 -13.37 -14.56
C ALA A 105 -5.14 -14.64 -13.86
N ALA A 106 -5.60 -14.52 -12.61
CA ALA A 106 -6.23 -15.62 -11.88
C ALA A 106 -7.45 -16.21 -12.62
N ALA A 107 -8.32 -15.34 -13.15
CA ALA A 107 -9.48 -15.77 -13.91
C ALA A 107 -9.10 -16.61 -15.15
N LEU A 108 -8.00 -16.30 -15.83
CA LEU A 108 -7.55 -17.03 -17.02
C LEU A 108 -7.24 -18.51 -16.76
N PHE A 109 -6.84 -18.88 -15.53
CA PHE A 109 -6.48 -20.24 -15.16
C PHE A 109 -7.46 -20.95 -14.21
N PHE A 110 -8.49 -20.26 -13.74
CA PHE A 110 -9.60 -20.83 -12.97
C PHE A 110 -10.90 -20.97 -13.76
N LEU A 111 -11.11 -20.12 -14.77
CA LEU A 111 -12.38 -20.04 -15.49
C LEU A 111 -12.25 -20.59 -16.90
N ASP A 112 -13.32 -21.21 -17.37
CA ASP A 112 -13.47 -21.73 -18.74
C ASP A 112 -12.31 -22.62 -19.22
N ILE A 113 -11.69 -23.35 -18.29
CA ILE A 113 -10.71 -24.39 -18.58
C ILE A 113 -11.45 -25.67 -18.94
N ARG A 114 -11.16 -26.24 -20.11
CA ARG A 114 -11.72 -27.52 -20.57
C ARG A 114 -10.64 -28.56 -20.80
N THR A 115 -9.45 -28.11 -21.19
CA THR A 115 -8.34 -28.96 -21.60
C THR A 115 -7.03 -28.47 -21.03
N PHE A 116 -5.99 -29.30 -21.10
CA PHE A 116 -4.62 -28.88 -20.82
C PHE A 116 -4.17 -27.71 -21.72
N GLN A 117 -4.58 -27.71 -22.99
CA GLN A 117 -4.18 -26.69 -23.97
C GLN A 117 -4.62 -25.29 -23.54
N ASP A 118 -5.77 -25.16 -22.85
CA ASP A 118 -6.22 -23.88 -22.30
C ASP A 118 -5.20 -23.25 -21.34
N TYR A 119 -4.49 -24.05 -20.52
CA TYR A 119 -3.45 -23.53 -19.63
C TYR A 119 -2.22 -23.05 -20.40
N SER A 120 -1.82 -23.78 -21.45
CA SER A 120 -0.67 -23.44 -22.28
C SER A 120 -0.93 -22.17 -23.10
N ASP A 121 -2.06 -22.11 -23.80
CA ASP A 121 -2.39 -20.99 -24.70
C ASP A 121 -2.59 -19.67 -23.95
N ARG A 122 -3.00 -19.73 -22.68
CA ARG A 122 -3.28 -18.54 -21.86
C ARG A 122 -2.07 -18.07 -21.05
N LEU A 123 -0.99 -18.85 -20.97
CA LEU A 123 0.18 -18.53 -20.14
C LEU A 123 0.78 -17.17 -20.48
N GLU A 124 0.98 -16.86 -21.76
CA GLU A 124 1.54 -15.56 -22.18
C GLU A 124 0.69 -14.39 -21.66
N ASN A 125 -0.64 -14.49 -21.75
CA ASN A 125 -1.54 -13.45 -21.30
C ASN A 125 -1.57 -13.34 -19.77
N ILE A 126 -1.45 -14.47 -19.06
CA ILE A 126 -1.27 -14.49 -17.60
C ILE A 126 0.01 -13.74 -17.23
N ILE A 127 1.15 -14.05 -17.85
CA ILE A 127 2.42 -13.37 -17.58
C ILE A 127 2.31 -11.87 -17.85
N LYS A 128 1.76 -11.44 -18.98
CA LYS A 128 1.58 -10.00 -19.31
C LYS A 128 0.77 -9.27 -18.24
N LYS A 129 -0.31 -9.88 -17.75
CA LYS A 129 -1.15 -9.30 -16.69
C LYS A 129 -0.44 -9.23 -15.35
N LEU A 130 0.37 -10.24 -15.01
CA LEU A 130 1.15 -10.25 -13.77
C LEU A 130 2.30 -9.23 -13.81
N VAL A 131 2.96 -9.06 -14.96
CA VAL A 131 3.96 -7.99 -15.16
C VAL A 131 3.32 -6.62 -14.99
N TYR A 132 2.15 -6.39 -15.60
CA TYR A 132 1.43 -5.13 -15.40
C TYR A 132 1.04 -4.91 -13.93
N ALA A 133 0.58 -5.95 -13.24
CA ALA A 133 0.22 -5.84 -11.82
C ALA A 133 1.44 -5.49 -10.95
N ASP A 134 2.58 -6.12 -11.18
CA ASP A 134 3.86 -5.85 -10.50
C ASP A 134 4.33 -4.39 -10.75
N GLU A 135 4.21 -3.91 -11.98
CA GLU A 135 4.69 -2.59 -12.38
C GLU A 135 3.76 -1.43 -11.98
N PHE A 136 2.45 -1.66 -11.87
CA PHE A 136 1.47 -0.58 -11.79
C PHE A 136 0.41 -0.73 -10.67
N GLU A 137 0.18 -1.92 -10.14
CA GLU A 137 -0.93 -2.16 -9.19
C GLU A 137 -0.45 -2.55 -7.79
N GLU A 138 0.53 -3.45 -7.65
CA GLU A 138 0.95 -4.03 -6.37
C GLU A 138 2.17 -3.30 -5.74
N ASP A 139 2.22 -3.25 -4.40
CA ASP A 139 3.33 -2.62 -3.64
C ASP A 139 4.63 -3.45 -3.70
N ASN A 140 4.49 -4.73 -3.97
CA ASN A 140 5.59 -5.67 -4.01
C ASN A 140 5.36 -6.78 -5.03
N SER A 141 6.46 -7.43 -5.41
CA SER A 141 6.46 -8.54 -6.35
C SER A 141 5.95 -9.86 -5.75
N GLU A 142 5.58 -9.88 -4.46
CA GLU A 142 5.17 -11.10 -3.76
C GLU A 142 3.83 -11.61 -4.29
N LYS A 143 2.83 -10.73 -4.41
CA LYS A 143 1.50 -11.12 -4.89
C LYS A 143 1.52 -11.64 -6.34
N PRO A 144 2.15 -10.97 -7.33
CA PRO A 144 2.28 -11.53 -8.68
C PRO A 144 3.03 -12.88 -8.70
N THR A 145 4.08 -13.01 -7.86
CA THR A 145 4.83 -14.26 -7.70
C THR A 145 3.93 -15.39 -7.20
N ILE A 146 3.15 -15.14 -6.15
CA ILE A 146 2.18 -16.10 -5.60
C ILE A 146 1.14 -16.50 -6.66
N THR A 147 0.62 -15.57 -7.44
CA THR A 147 -0.35 -15.87 -8.51
C THR A 147 0.24 -16.78 -9.59
N LEU A 148 1.49 -16.54 -10.02
CA LEU A 148 2.18 -17.41 -10.97
C LEU A 148 2.41 -18.82 -10.39
N ILE A 149 2.78 -18.91 -9.11
CA ILE A 149 2.95 -20.19 -8.43
C ILE A 149 1.60 -20.92 -8.31
N ASN A 150 0.51 -20.20 -8.03
CA ASN A 150 -0.84 -20.77 -8.00
C ASN A 150 -1.29 -21.29 -9.36
N TYR A 151 -0.97 -20.58 -10.45
CA TYR A 151 -1.16 -21.10 -11.81
C TYR A 151 -0.44 -22.45 -11.98
N TYR A 152 0.84 -22.53 -11.63
CA TYR A 152 1.61 -23.76 -11.77
C TYR A 152 1.05 -24.88 -10.88
N LEU A 153 0.67 -24.58 -9.64
CA LEU A 153 0.00 -25.54 -8.75
C LEU A 153 -1.30 -26.09 -9.35
N GLN A 154 -2.11 -25.28 -10.05
CA GLN A 154 -3.31 -25.78 -10.75
C GLN A 154 -2.97 -26.73 -11.89
N VAL A 155 -1.92 -26.41 -12.66
CA VAL A 155 -1.45 -27.30 -13.74
C VAL A 155 -1.01 -28.64 -13.17
N VAL A 156 -0.17 -28.64 -12.12
CA VAL A 156 0.28 -29.86 -11.44
C VAL A 156 -0.90 -30.65 -10.89
N LYS A 157 -1.82 -29.99 -10.18
CA LYS A 157 -3.00 -30.62 -9.56
C LYS A 157 -3.84 -31.43 -10.55
N HIS A 158 -4.10 -30.86 -11.72
CA HIS A 158 -5.04 -31.44 -12.67
C HIS A 158 -4.39 -32.39 -13.68
N PHE A 159 -3.07 -32.27 -13.93
CA PHE A 159 -2.43 -32.95 -15.05
C PHE A 159 -1.20 -33.78 -14.69
N TRP A 160 -0.63 -33.66 -13.48
CA TRP A 160 0.60 -34.40 -13.15
C TRP A 160 0.48 -35.91 -13.37
N GLU A 161 -0.61 -36.52 -12.88
CA GLU A 161 -0.78 -37.98 -12.93
C GLU A 161 -1.07 -38.54 -14.33
N PHE A 162 -1.66 -37.74 -15.22
CA PHE A 162 -2.18 -38.20 -16.51
C PHE A 162 -1.52 -37.54 -17.73
N ASN A 163 -0.79 -36.44 -17.55
CA ASN A 163 -0.10 -35.68 -18.59
C ASN A 163 1.14 -34.97 -18.01
N SER A 164 2.08 -35.76 -17.47
CA SER A 164 3.32 -35.24 -16.90
C SER A 164 4.20 -34.51 -17.94
N GLU A 165 4.23 -34.98 -19.19
CA GLU A 165 4.93 -34.30 -20.30
C GLU A 165 4.41 -32.88 -20.51
N GLY A 166 3.08 -32.68 -20.47
CA GLY A 166 2.47 -31.35 -20.53
C GLY A 166 2.88 -30.47 -19.34
N VAL A 167 2.86 -31.01 -18.12
CA VAL A 167 3.33 -30.28 -16.93
C VAL A 167 4.79 -29.83 -17.10
N TYR A 168 5.66 -30.72 -17.59
CA TYR A 168 7.06 -30.39 -17.87
C TYR A 168 7.21 -29.34 -18.98
N SER A 169 6.37 -29.37 -20.01
CA SER A 169 6.34 -28.34 -21.04
C SER A 169 6.03 -26.97 -20.45
N ILE A 170 5.01 -26.86 -19.58
CA ILE A 170 4.67 -25.59 -18.92
C ILE A 170 5.81 -25.14 -18.00
N LYS A 171 6.39 -26.05 -17.20
CA LYS A 171 7.58 -25.77 -16.37
C LYS A 171 8.68 -25.13 -17.22
N LYS A 172 9.02 -25.74 -18.36
CA LYS A 172 10.06 -25.23 -19.26
C LYS A 172 9.73 -23.83 -19.79
N THR A 173 8.49 -23.61 -20.23
CA THR A 173 8.06 -22.29 -20.70
C THR A 173 8.18 -21.23 -19.61
N VAL A 174 7.78 -21.53 -18.36
CA VAL A 174 7.97 -20.59 -17.24
C VAL A 174 9.45 -20.34 -16.98
N GLN A 175 10.31 -21.36 -17.03
CA GLN A 175 11.77 -21.18 -16.92
C GLN A 175 12.33 -20.28 -18.03
N GLU A 176 11.84 -20.39 -19.26
CA GLU A 176 12.21 -19.50 -20.37
C GLU A 176 11.81 -18.04 -20.11
N TYR A 177 10.62 -17.80 -19.53
CA TYR A 177 10.22 -16.46 -19.08
C TYR A 177 11.16 -15.92 -17.99
N ILE A 178 11.53 -16.74 -17.00
CA ILE A 178 12.47 -16.36 -15.93
C ILE A 178 13.84 -15.99 -16.50
N LEU A 179 14.37 -16.79 -17.43
CA LEU A 179 15.66 -16.55 -18.07
C LEU A 179 15.67 -15.22 -18.83
N ASN A 180 14.61 -14.97 -19.61
CA ASN A 180 14.47 -13.76 -20.44
C ASN A 180 13.88 -12.55 -19.69
N ALA A 181 13.51 -12.70 -18.43
CA ALA A 181 12.94 -11.62 -17.64
C ALA A 181 13.92 -10.44 -17.48
N GLN A 182 13.36 -9.24 -17.37
CA GLN A 182 14.12 -8.07 -16.96
C GLN A 182 14.57 -8.22 -15.50
N PRO A 183 15.70 -7.59 -15.09
CA PRO A 183 16.26 -7.73 -13.73
C PRO A 183 15.28 -7.42 -12.59
N TYR A 184 14.34 -6.50 -12.81
CA TYR A 184 13.40 -6.01 -11.78
C TYR A 184 12.00 -6.61 -11.87
N SER A 185 11.80 -7.59 -12.75
CA SER A 185 10.52 -8.28 -12.84
C SER A 185 10.36 -9.28 -11.69
N PHE A 186 9.14 -9.44 -11.17
CA PHE A 186 8.81 -10.53 -10.24
C PHE A 186 9.27 -11.92 -10.74
N LEU A 187 9.40 -12.12 -12.06
CA LEU A 187 9.91 -13.36 -12.65
C LEU A 187 11.36 -13.69 -12.28
N LYS A 188 12.18 -12.70 -11.86
CA LYS A 188 13.54 -12.97 -11.35
C LYS A 188 13.57 -13.46 -9.91
N SER A 189 12.41 -13.57 -9.26
CA SER A 189 12.32 -14.10 -7.91
C SER A 189 12.88 -15.53 -7.83
N THR A 190 13.83 -15.75 -6.92
CA THR A 190 14.51 -17.04 -6.76
C THR A 190 13.56 -18.15 -6.34
N ILE A 191 12.49 -17.81 -5.62
CA ILE A 191 11.48 -18.78 -5.16
C ILE A 191 10.76 -19.48 -6.31
N VAL A 192 10.51 -18.78 -7.44
CA VAL A 192 9.83 -19.39 -8.58
C VAL A 192 10.73 -20.46 -9.19
N ALA A 193 12.02 -20.15 -9.37
CA ALA A 193 13.00 -21.11 -9.87
C ALA A 193 13.14 -22.32 -8.93
N GLU A 194 13.23 -22.07 -7.61
CA GLU A 194 13.32 -23.13 -6.60
C GLU A 194 12.11 -24.08 -6.63
N ILE A 195 10.89 -23.54 -6.70
CA ILE A 195 9.66 -24.34 -6.79
C ILE A 195 9.62 -25.17 -8.07
N LEU A 196 10.04 -24.60 -9.19
CA LEU A 196 10.07 -25.32 -10.46
C LEU A 196 11.05 -26.50 -10.40
N ASP A 197 12.12 -26.43 -9.59
CA ASP A 197 13.11 -27.51 -9.44
C ASP A 197 12.70 -28.63 -8.49
N TYR A 198 11.62 -28.48 -7.73
CA TYR A 198 11.10 -29.55 -6.89
C TYR A 198 10.63 -30.76 -7.70
N SER A 199 10.97 -31.96 -7.19
CA SER A 199 10.42 -33.21 -7.69
C SER A 199 8.93 -33.29 -7.38
N ILE A 200 8.11 -33.54 -8.41
CA ILE A 200 6.69 -33.78 -8.23
C ILE A 200 6.51 -35.29 -8.04
N ASN A 201 6.17 -35.72 -6.82
CA ASN A 201 5.92 -37.16 -6.54
C ASN A 201 4.42 -37.42 -6.59
N ASN A 202 3.69 -36.83 -5.63
CA ASN A 202 2.25 -36.64 -5.66
C ASN A 202 1.93 -35.15 -5.45
N TYR A 203 0.70 -34.77 -5.78
CA TYR A 203 0.27 -33.38 -5.64
C TYR A 203 0.28 -32.91 -4.18
N ASP A 204 -0.21 -33.72 -3.23
CA ASP A 204 -0.36 -33.29 -1.84
C ASP A 204 0.97 -32.90 -1.20
N ILE A 205 2.01 -33.75 -1.30
CA ILE A 205 3.35 -33.48 -0.74
C ILE A 205 4.00 -32.30 -1.45
N PHE A 206 3.88 -32.23 -2.79
CA PHE A 206 4.41 -31.11 -3.56
C PHE A 206 3.76 -29.79 -3.13
N SER A 207 2.44 -29.76 -3.02
CA SER A 207 1.68 -28.56 -2.64
C SER A 207 2.00 -28.13 -1.21
N GLU A 208 2.12 -29.05 -0.26
CA GLU A 208 2.50 -28.74 1.12
C GLU A 208 3.88 -28.10 1.17
N LYS A 209 4.87 -28.68 0.47
CA LYS A 209 6.23 -28.13 0.39
C LYS A 209 6.28 -26.73 -0.21
N VAL A 210 5.51 -26.49 -1.28
CA VAL A 210 5.39 -25.16 -1.90
C VAL A 210 4.75 -24.16 -0.93
N GLN A 211 3.67 -24.54 -0.24
CA GLN A 211 3.01 -23.64 0.71
C GLN A 211 3.87 -23.31 1.92
N THR A 212 4.66 -24.26 2.43
CA THR A 212 5.64 -24.00 3.50
C THR A 212 6.67 -22.98 3.03
N LEU A 213 7.23 -23.14 1.84
CA LEU A 213 8.20 -22.19 1.28
C LEU A 213 7.59 -20.80 1.08
N LEU A 214 6.34 -20.71 0.61
CA LEU A 214 5.62 -19.45 0.48
C LEU A 214 5.41 -18.75 1.84
N ASP A 215 5.02 -19.50 2.87
CA ASP A 215 4.83 -18.95 4.22
C ASP A 215 6.17 -18.50 4.85
N GLU A 216 7.28 -19.21 4.58
CA GLU A 216 8.63 -18.84 5.05
C GLU A 216 9.18 -17.61 4.31
N TYR A 217 9.02 -17.57 2.99
CA TYR A 217 9.62 -16.53 2.14
C TYR A 217 8.89 -15.20 2.22
N PHE A 218 7.55 -15.25 2.26
CA PHE A 218 6.75 -14.04 2.29
C PHE A 218 6.39 -13.59 3.69
N ASP A 219 6.71 -14.40 4.72
CA ASP A 219 6.39 -14.22 6.14
C ASP A 219 5.30 -13.18 6.34
N LEU A 220 4.13 -13.44 5.70
CA LEU A 220 3.12 -12.41 5.43
C LEU A 220 2.90 -11.69 6.74
N LYS A 221 3.27 -10.40 6.76
CA LYS A 221 3.49 -9.64 7.99
C LYS A 221 2.19 -9.59 8.81
N VAL A 222 1.94 -10.62 9.61
CA VAL A 222 0.96 -10.66 10.70
C VAL A 222 1.64 -10.24 12.01
N SER A 223 2.89 -9.82 11.95
CA SER A 223 3.58 -9.25 13.09
C SER A 223 4.30 -8.01 12.62
N PRO A 224 4.29 -6.93 13.42
CA PRO A 224 5.21 -5.84 13.23
C PRO A 224 6.58 -6.50 13.04
N ILE A 225 7.29 -6.16 11.97
CA ILE A 225 8.73 -6.34 12.04
C ILE A 225 9.11 -5.36 13.14
N TYR A 226 9.13 -5.83 14.39
CA TYR A 226 9.79 -5.16 15.48
C TYR A 226 11.27 -5.19 15.11
N GLN A 227 11.67 -4.32 14.17
CA GLN A 227 13.02 -3.86 14.16
C GLN A 227 13.22 -3.27 15.55
N ASP A 228 14.31 -3.67 16.19
CA ASP A 228 14.67 -3.21 17.51
C ASP A 228 15.10 -1.74 17.37
N TYR A 229 14.12 -0.86 17.17
CA TYR A 229 14.30 0.57 17.01
C TYR A 229 14.69 1.12 18.39
N GLN A 230 15.99 1.32 18.62
CA GLN A 230 16.46 1.94 19.84
C GLN A 230 15.99 3.41 19.91
N HIS A 231 15.26 3.78 20.97
CA HIS A 231 14.91 5.19 21.28
C HIS A 231 15.98 5.84 22.19
N PRO A 232 16.25 7.17 22.16
CA PRO A 232 15.86 8.22 21.21
C PRO A 232 17.10 9.01 20.72
N VAL A 233 17.62 8.73 19.53
CA VAL A 233 18.59 9.64 18.90
C VAL A 233 17.80 10.53 17.94
N PHE A 234 17.79 11.85 18.20
CA PHE A 234 17.33 12.81 17.19
C PHE A 234 18.18 12.61 15.93
N LEU A 235 17.53 12.23 14.83
CA LEU A 235 18.19 11.94 13.58
C LEU A 235 18.27 13.19 12.71
N ILE A 236 19.49 13.57 12.34
CA ILE A 236 19.74 14.62 11.35
C ILE A 236 21.01 14.27 10.58
N GLU A 237 20.94 14.36 9.26
CA GLU A 237 22.10 14.12 8.43
C GLU A 237 23.15 15.22 8.63
N THR A 238 24.40 14.81 8.87
CA THR A 238 25.52 15.73 9.10
C THR A 238 26.79 15.21 8.42
N GLY A 239 27.69 16.11 8.04
CA GLY A 239 29.01 15.77 7.53
C GLY A 239 29.08 15.20 6.10
N THR A 240 27.93 14.96 5.45
CA THR A 240 27.86 14.51 4.05
C THR A 240 28.09 15.66 3.08
N ASP A 241 28.46 15.33 1.85
CA ASP A 241 28.61 16.33 0.79
C ASP A 241 27.25 16.92 0.39
N TYR A 242 26.18 16.13 0.45
CA TYR A 242 24.81 16.62 0.28
C TYR A 242 24.45 17.67 1.33
N ALA A 243 24.75 17.42 2.62
CA ALA A 243 24.46 18.37 3.69
C ALA A 243 25.23 19.69 3.54
N LYS A 244 26.48 19.63 3.05
CA LYS A 244 27.26 20.85 2.74
C LYS A 244 26.64 21.62 1.58
N ALA A 245 26.30 20.94 0.49
CA ALA A 245 25.72 21.56 -0.69
C ALA A 245 24.34 22.18 -0.41
N LEU A 246 23.54 21.57 0.48
CA LEU A 246 22.25 22.10 0.92
C LEU A 246 22.36 23.50 1.58
N LEU A 247 23.50 23.83 2.20
CA LEU A 247 23.71 25.14 2.82
C LEU A 247 23.73 26.28 1.78
N GLU A 248 24.16 25.99 0.56
CA GLU A 248 24.36 26.97 -0.50
C GLU A 248 23.11 27.29 -1.33
N ILE A 249 22.05 26.48 -1.22
CA ILE A 249 20.80 26.67 -1.98
C ILE A 249 19.70 27.34 -1.16
N GLU A 250 18.62 27.81 -1.80
CA GLU A 250 17.49 28.38 -1.07
C GLU A 250 16.61 27.30 -0.40
N ALA A 251 15.90 27.69 0.66
CA ALA A 251 14.89 26.86 1.31
C ALA A 251 13.59 26.86 0.49
N ASN A 252 13.54 26.01 -0.54
CA ASN A 252 12.34 25.64 -1.29
C ASN A 252 12.50 24.24 -1.92
N LEU A 253 11.38 23.56 -2.19
CA LEU A 253 11.41 22.18 -2.70
C LEU A 253 12.07 22.06 -4.09
N GLU A 254 11.97 23.09 -4.94
CA GLU A 254 12.49 23.02 -6.31
C GLU A 254 14.03 22.99 -6.33
N GLU A 255 14.66 23.83 -5.52
CA GLU A 255 16.12 23.85 -5.35
C GLU A 255 16.64 22.54 -4.73
N ILE A 256 15.95 22.00 -3.73
CA ILE A 256 16.30 20.72 -3.11
C ILE A 256 16.16 19.56 -4.11
N ARG A 257 15.12 19.61 -4.94
CA ARG A 257 14.93 18.65 -6.04
C ARG A 257 16.06 18.77 -7.07
N GLN A 258 16.46 19.99 -7.44
CA GLN A 258 17.56 20.23 -8.37
C GLN A 258 18.89 19.72 -7.79
N LEU A 259 19.16 19.97 -6.50
CA LEU A 259 20.31 19.40 -5.81
C LEU A 259 20.32 17.86 -5.87
N SER A 260 19.15 17.24 -5.71
CA SER A 260 19.01 15.79 -5.87
C SER A 260 19.26 15.32 -7.31
N VAL A 261 18.93 16.12 -8.33
CA VAL A 261 19.30 15.85 -9.73
C VAL A 261 20.82 15.81 -9.85
N ASP A 262 21.50 16.82 -9.32
CA ASP A 262 22.95 16.96 -9.41
C ASP A 262 23.68 15.77 -8.75
N PHE A 263 23.23 15.35 -7.55
CA PHE A 263 23.77 14.17 -6.87
C PHE A 263 23.40 12.86 -7.56
N SER A 264 22.22 12.76 -8.17
CA SER A 264 21.82 11.57 -8.93
C SER A 264 22.56 11.41 -10.26
N SER A 265 23.06 12.49 -10.84
CA SER A 265 23.78 12.47 -12.12
C SER A 265 25.11 11.71 -12.06
N MET A 266 25.61 11.45 -10.85
CA MET A 266 26.82 10.68 -10.57
C MET A 266 26.56 9.16 -10.46
N ASP A 267 25.29 8.73 -10.54
CA ASP A 267 24.89 7.32 -10.48
C ASP A 267 24.93 6.66 -11.87
N ASN A 268 25.94 5.83 -12.11
CA ASN A 268 26.07 5.03 -13.33
C ASN A 268 24.98 3.94 -13.48
N ASN A 269 24.17 3.69 -12.44
CA ASN A 269 23.12 2.67 -12.41
C ASN A 269 21.72 3.26 -12.18
N SER A 270 21.45 4.45 -12.74
CA SER A 270 20.23 5.23 -12.49
C SER A 270 18.92 4.44 -12.62
N ASP A 271 18.84 3.51 -13.56
CA ASP A 271 17.65 2.68 -13.77
C ASP A 271 17.51 1.64 -12.67
N THR A 272 18.62 0.99 -12.28
CA THR A 272 18.65 0.05 -11.15
C THR A 272 18.16 0.71 -9.87
N THR A 273 18.70 1.89 -9.60
CA THR A 273 18.34 2.66 -8.42
C THR A 273 16.86 3.04 -8.46
N PHE A 274 16.33 3.45 -9.63
CA PHE A 274 14.90 3.79 -9.77
C PHE A 274 13.98 2.60 -9.48
N TYR A 275 14.25 1.44 -10.07
CA TYR A 275 13.43 0.24 -9.83
C TYR A 275 13.54 -0.25 -8.38
N SER A 276 14.70 -0.05 -7.72
CA SER A 276 14.86 -0.38 -6.30
C SER A 276 13.93 0.41 -5.36
N LEU A 277 13.36 1.53 -5.83
CA LEU A 277 12.41 2.34 -5.05
C LEU A 277 11.03 1.68 -4.91
N LYS A 278 10.75 0.60 -5.65
CA LYS A 278 9.46 -0.12 -5.65
C LYS A 278 8.27 0.84 -5.71
N ARG A 279 8.22 1.70 -6.74
CA ARG A 279 7.16 2.71 -6.93
C ARG A 279 6.98 3.69 -5.76
N GLY A 280 7.98 3.82 -4.90
CA GLY A 280 7.98 4.72 -3.76
C GLY A 280 7.57 4.08 -2.42
N VAL A 281 7.40 2.76 -2.34
CA VAL A 281 7.13 2.06 -1.06
C VAL A 281 8.36 1.38 -0.44
N ALA A 282 9.50 1.37 -1.13
CA ALA A 282 10.73 0.80 -0.56
C ALA A 282 11.25 1.62 0.63
N ILE A 283 11.76 0.93 1.64
CA ILE A 283 12.57 1.55 2.69
C ILE A 283 13.92 1.93 2.06
N LEU A 284 14.26 3.21 2.06
CA LEU A 284 15.45 3.73 1.40
C LEU A 284 16.69 3.46 2.26
N GLU A 285 17.78 2.99 1.66
CA GLU A 285 18.97 2.49 2.37
C GLU A 285 20.27 3.18 1.94
N ASN A 286 20.28 3.92 0.82
CA ASN A 286 21.43 4.71 0.38
C ASN A 286 21.07 6.08 -0.23
N GLU A 287 22.09 6.92 -0.43
CA GLU A 287 21.97 8.27 -0.97
C GLU A 287 21.43 8.31 -2.41
N GLN A 288 21.82 7.37 -3.26
CA GLN A 288 21.35 7.31 -4.64
C GLN A 288 19.83 7.09 -4.68
N GLN A 289 19.31 6.21 -3.82
CA GLN A 289 17.87 6.01 -3.66
C GLN A 289 17.16 7.26 -3.17
N LEU A 290 17.72 7.97 -2.17
CA LEU A 290 17.16 9.24 -1.68
C LEU A 290 17.06 10.27 -2.81
N CYS A 291 18.15 10.53 -3.51
CA CYS A 291 18.17 11.50 -4.62
C CYS A 291 17.20 11.08 -5.72
N ARG A 292 17.20 9.80 -6.11
CA ARG A 292 16.34 9.28 -7.17
C ARG A 292 14.86 9.34 -6.79
N TYR A 293 14.51 9.11 -5.53
CA TYR A 293 13.14 9.27 -5.04
C TYR A 293 12.69 10.73 -5.14
N MET A 294 13.53 11.68 -4.69
CA MET A 294 13.22 13.11 -4.78
C MET A 294 13.00 13.52 -6.24
N VAL A 295 13.88 13.10 -7.15
CA VAL A 295 13.75 13.37 -8.59
C VAL A 295 12.53 12.67 -9.21
N GLY A 296 12.24 11.42 -8.85
CA GLY A 296 11.13 10.67 -9.42
C GLY A 296 9.75 11.17 -8.99
N TYR A 297 9.60 11.52 -7.71
CA TYR A 297 8.27 11.62 -7.10
C TYR A 297 7.91 13.02 -6.56
N SER A 298 8.86 13.89 -6.26
CA SER A 298 8.56 15.14 -5.53
C SER A 298 7.60 16.08 -6.28
N ALA A 299 7.66 16.11 -7.61
CA ALA A 299 6.74 16.93 -8.42
C ALA A 299 5.27 16.48 -8.29
N MET A 300 5.02 15.16 -8.18
CA MET A 300 3.69 14.61 -7.96
C MET A 300 3.20 14.90 -6.54
N HIS A 301 4.07 14.69 -5.53
CA HIS A 301 3.74 15.04 -4.14
C HIS A 301 3.39 16.54 -4.01
N LYS A 302 4.19 17.42 -4.62
CA LYS A 302 3.96 18.87 -4.69
C LYS A 302 2.57 19.20 -5.22
N ALA A 303 2.20 18.66 -6.38
CA ALA A 303 0.89 18.93 -6.96
C ALA A 303 -0.26 18.51 -6.03
N LYS A 304 -0.20 17.29 -5.48
CA LYS A 304 -1.29 16.75 -4.64
C LYS A 304 -1.44 17.51 -3.33
N LEU A 305 -0.32 17.73 -2.63
CA LEU A 305 -0.31 18.40 -1.34
C LEU A 305 -0.69 19.88 -1.45
N LEU A 306 -0.22 20.59 -2.49
CA LEU A 306 -0.63 21.98 -2.68
C LEU A 306 -2.13 22.09 -2.98
N ASP A 307 -2.70 21.18 -3.80
CA ASP A 307 -4.16 21.20 -4.04
C ASP A 307 -4.95 20.97 -2.75
N ALA A 308 -4.46 20.11 -1.85
CA ALA A 308 -5.08 19.82 -0.56
C ALA A 308 -4.91 20.95 0.46
N LEU A 309 -3.70 21.51 0.59
CA LEU A 309 -3.40 22.64 1.49
C LEU A 309 -4.26 23.86 1.14
N CYS A 310 -4.47 24.12 -0.16
CA CYS A 310 -5.35 25.20 -0.63
C CYS A 310 -6.82 25.05 -0.19
N LYS A 311 -7.25 23.88 0.33
CA LYS A 311 -8.63 23.67 0.81
C LYS A 311 -8.81 24.10 2.27
N ILE A 312 -7.72 24.28 3.02
CA ILE A 312 -7.76 24.64 4.44
C ILE A 312 -7.62 26.16 4.55
N ASP A 313 -8.41 26.77 5.43
CA ASP A 313 -8.32 28.21 5.70
C ASP A 313 -6.93 28.57 6.24
N ASP A 314 -6.27 29.53 5.60
CA ASP A 314 -4.95 30.05 5.98
C ASP A 314 -4.93 30.50 7.47
N ASN A 315 -6.03 31.04 8.00
CA ASN A 315 -6.16 31.43 9.42
C ASN A 315 -6.16 30.23 10.38
N VAL A 316 -6.59 29.06 9.91
CA VAL A 316 -6.52 27.81 10.68
C VAL A 316 -5.09 27.27 10.61
N LEU A 317 -4.47 27.27 9.43
CA LEU A 317 -3.09 26.80 9.25
C LEU A 317 -2.09 27.60 10.12
N THR A 318 -2.27 28.92 10.25
CA THR A 318 -1.42 29.72 11.16
C THR A 318 -1.57 29.39 12.64
N LYS A 319 -2.63 28.68 13.04
CA LYS A 319 -2.86 28.29 14.44
C LYS A 319 -2.42 26.86 14.72
N VAL A 320 -1.99 26.10 13.71
CA VAL A 320 -1.40 24.77 13.88
C VAL A 320 -0.22 24.87 14.84
N ASN A 321 -0.23 24.07 15.91
CA ASN A 321 0.86 24.00 16.87
C ASN A 321 1.83 22.88 16.50
N HIS A 322 1.30 21.78 15.99
CA HIS A 322 2.03 20.55 15.75
C HIS A 322 1.71 19.98 14.36
N VAL A 323 2.74 19.63 13.60
CA VAL A 323 2.62 18.94 12.32
C VAL A 323 3.19 17.53 12.47
N VAL A 324 2.44 16.52 12.06
CA VAL A 324 2.89 15.11 12.03
C VAL A 324 2.90 14.63 10.59
N ASP A 325 4.08 14.25 10.10
CA ASP A 325 4.30 13.73 8.75
C ASP A 325 4.50 12.21 8.84
N TRP A 326 3.50 11.46 8.40
CA TRP A 326 3.43 10.01 8.53
C TRP A 326 4.00 9.32 7.28
N GLY A 327 5.03 8.49 7.45
CA GLY A 327 5.78 7.94 6.32
C GLY A 327 6.49 9.05 5.55
N CYS A 328 7.15 9.95 6.29
CA CYS A 328 7.60 11.24 5.75
C CYS A 328 8.69 11.11 4.67
N GLY A 329 9.34 9.96 4.54
CA GLY A 329 10.47 9.75 3.63
C GLY A 329 11.55 10.82 3.88
N GLN A 330 11.73 11.70 2.90
CA GLN A 330 12.69 12.82 2.96
C GLN A 330 12.06 14.16 3.38
N GLY A 331 10.88 14.14 4.00
CA GLY A 331 10.20 15.32 4.52
C GLY A 331 9.51 16.18 3.46
N ILE A 332 9.12 15.59 2.32
CA ILE A 332 8.47 16.34 1.22
C ILE A 332 7.16 16.99 1.69
N GLY A 333 6.37 16.28 2.50
CA GLY A 333 5.13 16.80 3.09
C GLY A 333 5.36 18.04 3.94
N SER A 334 6.25 17.91 4.92
CA SER A 334 6.64 18.99 5.83
C SER A 334 7.27 20.19 5.10
N MET A 335 8.16 19.96 4.13
CA MET A 335 8.75 21.03 3.30
C MET A 335 7.68 21.80 2.53
N LEU A 336 6.71 21.11 1.92
CA LEU A 336 5.64 21.73 1.16
C LEU A 336 4.68 22.54 2.03
N PHE A 337 4.45 22.10 3.27
CA PHE A 337 3.72 22.89 4.24
C PHE A 337 4.44 24.21 4.54
N CYS A 338 5.75 24.19 4.79
CA CYS A 338 6.56 25.40 4.97
C CYS A 338 6.57 26.28 3.72
N ASP A 339 6.77 25.71 2.52
CA ASP A 339 6.72 26.43 1.25
C ASP A 339 5.35 27.11 1.04
N TYR A 340 4.25 26.40 1.33
CA TYR A 340 2.91 26.95 1.22
C TYR A 340 2.73 28.16 2.15
N LEU A 341 3.07 28.03 3.44
CA LEU A 341 2.98 29.15 4.38
C LEU A 341 3.85 30.34 3.96
N LYS A 342 5.08 30.07 3.50
CA LYS A 342 6.00 31.08 2.97
C LYS A 342 5.39 31.83 1.79
N THR A 343 4.76 31.14 0.84
CA THR A 343 4.09 31.77 -0.32
C THR A 343 2.91 32.65 0.08
N LYS A 344 2.31 32.40 1.26
CA LYS A 344 1.22 33.17 1.84
C LYS A 344 1.69 34.26 2.81
N ASN A 345 3.01 34.43 2.99
CA ASN A 345 3.61 35.32 3.99
C ASN A 345 3.18 35.02 5.43
N LEU A 346 2.98 33.73 5.75
CA LEU A 346 2.61 33.26 7.07
C LEU A 346 3.84 32.72 7.81
N ASP A 347 3.88 32.90 9.13
CA ASP A 347 4.97 32.40 9.95
C ASP A 347 4.92 30.88 10.10
N PHE A 348 6.01 30.21 9.73
CA PHE A 348 6.19 28.76 9.78
C PHE A 348 7.25 28.30 10.79
N GLN A 349 7.91 29.21 11.52
CA GLN A 349 8.99 28.87 12.46
C GLN A 349 8.49 28.36 13.81
N LYS A 350 7.24 28.68 14.16
CA LYS A 350 6.63 28.37 15.45
C LYS A 350 6.06 26.96 15.59
N HIS A 351 6.06 26.18 14.51
CA HIS A 351 5.47 24.84 14.50
C HIS A 351 6.43 23.81 15.07
N LYS A 352 5.90 22.89 15.88
CA LYS A 352 6.55 21.64 16.21
C LYS A 352 6.32 20.64 15.08
N PHE A 353 7.33 19.84 14.74
CA PHE A 353 7.23 18.79 13.73
C PHE A 353 7.56 17.43 14.33
N THR A 354 6.77 16.41 13.99
CA THR A 354 7.07 15.00 14.24
C THR A 354 7.13 14.27 12.90
N LEU A 355 8.29 13.69 12.62
CA LEU A 355 8.59 12.96 11.39
C LEU A 355 8.62 11.47 11.71
N VAL A 356 7.75 10.68 11.07
CA VAL A 356 7.66 9.22 11.25
C VAL A 356 8.12 8.53 9.98
N GLU A 357 9.18 7.71 10.05
CA GLU A 357 9.74 7.02 8.89
C GLU A 357 10.64 5.84 9.32
N PRO A 358 10.48 4.62 8.78
CA PRO A 358 11.35 3.48 9.09
C PRO A 358 12.77 3.61 8.54
N SER A 359 13.00 4.31 7.42
CA SER A 359 14.35 4.54 6.89
C SER A 359 15.11 5.56 7.74
N THR A 360 16.16 5.11 8.44
CA THR A 360 17.02 5.98 9.25
C THR A 360 17.67 7.08 8.42
N ILE A 361 18.11 6.77 7.19
CA ILE A 361 18.77 7.76 6.32
C ILE A 361 17.76 8.76 5.71
N ALA A 362 16.56 8.30 5.37
CA ALA A 362 15.52 9.19 4.83
C ALA A 362 15.04 10.14 5.91
N LEU A 363 14.79 9.62 7.11
CA LEU A 363 14.41 10.41 8.28
C LEU A 363 15.49 11.43 8.67
N SER A 364 16.76 11.03 8.66
CA SER A 364 17.89 11.95 8.88
C SER A 364 17.92 13.08 7.85
N ARG A 365 17.68 12.75 6.57
CA ARG A 365 17.61 13.73 5.48
C ARG A 365 16.36 14.61 5.57
N ALA A 366 15.23 14.08 6.02
CA ALA A 366 13.99 14.82 6.26
C ALA A 366 14.20 15.91 7.33
N SER A 367 14.83 15.57 8.45
CA SER A 367 15.19 16.53 9.49
C SER A 367 16.15 17.61 8.98
N LEU A 368 17.14 17.22 8.16
CA LEU A 368 18.08 18.16 7.55
C LEU A 368 17.38 19.13 6.62
N HIS A 369 16.52 18.63 5.72
CA HIS A 369 15.69 19.45 4.85
C HIS A 369 14.81 20.39 5.67
N LEU A 370 14.05 19.87 6.63
CA LEU A 370 13.15 20.70 7.43
C LEU A 370 13.91 21.76 8.22
N ARG A 371 15.10 21.46 8.74
CA ARG A 371 15.96 22.44 9.42
C ARG A 371 16.40 23.58 8.50
N LYS A 372 16.55 23.34 7.19
CA LYS A 372 16.83 24.39 6.18
C LYS A 372 15.66 25.37 6.02
N PHE A 373 14.42 24.90 6.17
CA PHE A 373 13.24 25.77 6.17
C PHE A 373 13.06 26.42 7.55
N ALA A 374 12.89 25.61 8.58
CA ALA A 374 12.50 26.01 9.90
C ALA A 374 13.66 25.88 10.91
N ASN A 375 14.61 26.82 10.83
CA ASN A 375 15.83 26.81 11.64
C ASN A 375 15.55 26.67 13.15
N PHE A 376 14.45 27.24 13.65
CA PHE A 376 14.12 27.28 15.08
C PHE A 376 13.01 26.31 15.51
N ALA A 377 12.40 25.59 14.57
CA ALA A 377 11.34 24.65 14.90
C ALA A 377 11.86 23.47 15.75
N GLU A 378 11.01 23.00 16.67
CA GLU A 378 11.23 21.74 17.36
C GLU A 378 10.93 20.60 16.38
N ILE A 379 11.89 19.70 16.17
CA ILE A 379 11.78 18.55 15.28
C ILE A 379 11.98 17.28 16.10
N ILE A 380 11.01 16.38 16.05
CA ILE A 380 11.05 15.06 16.66
C ILE A 380 11.10 14.02 15.55
N THR A 381 12.00 13.05 15.67
CA THR A 381 12.15 11.93 14.74
C THR A 381 11.71 10.63 15.40
N ILE A 382 10.79 9.91 14.75
CA ILE A 382 10.34 8.58 15.16
C ILE A 382 10.78 7.61 14.05
N ASN A 383 11.90 6.94 14.27
CA ASN A 383 12.42 5.98 13.31
C ASN A 383 11.71 4.62 13.49
N LYS A 384 10.50 4.50 12.95
CA LYS A 384 9.66 3.30 13.03
C LYS A 384 8.74 3.21 11.82
N ASP A 385 8.39 1.99 11.44
CA ASP A 385 7.20 1.75 10.61
C ASP A 385 5.91 2.01 11.42
N LEU A 386 4.79 2.19 10.73
CA LEU A 386 3.51 2.57 11.34
C LEU A 386 3.00 1.54 12.35
N ASP A 387 3.18 0.24 12.09
CA ASP A 387 2.70 -0.83 13.00
C ASP A 387 3.55 -0.94 14.27
N SER A 388 4.81 -0.51 14.20
CA SER A 388 5.72 -0.46 15.35
C SER A 388 5.54 0.80 16.23
N THR A 389 4.80 1.81 15.74
CA THR A 389 4.51 3.02 16.52
C THR A 389 3.49 2.78 17.62
N ASN A 390 3.63 3.50 18.74
CA ASN A 390 2.73 3.45 19.88
C ASN A 390 2.53 4.84 20.49
N LYS A 391 1.56 4.95 21.41
CA LYS A 391 1.20 6.22 22.04
C LYS A 391 2.37 6.91 22.74
N GLN A 392 3.30 6.16 23.33
CA GLN A 392 4.45 6.72 24.06
C GLN A 392 5.46 7.40 23.12
N ASP A 393 5.44 7.06 21.83
CA ASP A 393 6.28 7.72 20.82
C ASP A 393 5.83 9.17 20.57
N PHE A 394 4.57 9.50 20.86
CA PHE A 394 3.97 10.81 20.62
C PHE A 394 3.77 11.55 21.95
N LEU A 395 4.78 12.34 22.33
CA LEU A 395 4.69 13.25 23.47
C LEU A 395 3.94 14.53 23.05
N ILE A 396 2.60 14.43 22.99
CA ILE A 396 1.72 15.58 22.75
C ILE A 396 1.59 16.37 24.05
N ASP A 397 2.03 17.63 24.04
CA ASP A 397 1.77 18.54 25.14
C ASP A 397 0.27 18.87 25.18
N LYS A 398 -0.30 18.94 26.39
CA LYS A 398 -1.69 19.35 26.60
C LYS A 398 -1.99 20.76 26.11
N SER A 399 -0.94 21.56 25.84
CA SER A 399 -1.03 22.90 25.24
C SER A 399 -1.24 22.88 23.71
N VAL A 400 -1.15 21.72 23.05
CA VAL A 400 -1.39 21.59 21.60
C VAL A 400 -2.89 21.64 21.33
N ASP A 401 -3.34 22.76 20.76
CA ASP A 401 -4.75 22.97 20.40
C ASP A 401 -5.08 22.42 19.01
N ILE A 402 -4.14 22.52 18.06
CA ILE A 402 -4.34 22.13 16.67
C ILE A 402 -3.15 21.31 16.14
N THR A 403 -3.44 20.10 15.67
CA THR A 403 -2.49 19.20 15.01
C THR A 403 -2.83 19.05 13.53
N LEU A 404 -1.84 19.17 12.65
CA LEU A 404 -1.96 18.85 11.22
C LEU A 404 -1.27 17.51 10.94
N HIS A 405 -2.04 16.53 10.48
CA HIS A 405 -1.54 15.24 10.03
C HIS A 405 -1.40 15.23 8.52
N ILE A 406 -0.20 14.93 8.02
CA ILE A 406 0.10 14.77 6.60
C ILE A 406 0.28 13.29 6.31
N PHE A 407 -0.57 12.76 5.44
CA PHE A 407 -0.49 11.42 4.87
C PHE A 407 -0.33 11.55 3.36
N SER A 408 0.93 11.54 2.88
CA SER A 408 1.25 11.73 1.46
C SER A 408 1.74 10.44 0.81
N ASN A 409 0.89 9.83 0.00
CA ASN A 409 1.10 8.53 -0.67
C ASN A 409 1.49 7.41 0.31
N ILE A 410 0.82 7.36 1.46
CA ILE A 410 1.07 6.35 2.50
C ILE A 410 -0.19 5.54 2.84
N LEU A 411 -1.38 6.15 2.87
CA LEU A 411 -2.61 5.44 3.26
C LEU A 411 -3.06 4.41 2.22
N ASP A 412 -2.62 4.56 0.97
CA ASP A 412 -2.84 3.58 -0.08
C ASP A 412 -2.01 2.31 0.11
N VAL A 413 -0.90 2.34 0.85
CA VAL A 413 0.02 1.20 1.02
C VAL A 413 -0.63 0.09 1.87
N GLU A 414 -0.55 -1.16 1.44
CA GLU A 414 -1.19 -2.32 2.10
C GLU A 414 -0.27 -3.01 3.12
N LEU A 415 0.92 -2.47 3.37
CA LEU A 415 1.97 -3.07 4.18
C LEU A 415 1.89 -2.76 5.69
N PHE A 416 0.80 -2.15 6.15
CA PHE A 416 0.57 -1.83 7.57
C PHE A 416 -0.92 -1.98 7.96
N SER A 417 -1.21 -2.02 9.25
CA SER A 417 -2.57 -2.07 9.78
C SER A 417 -3.19 -0.69 9.88
N LEU A 418 -4.28 -0.47 9.16
CA LEU A 418 -5.01 0.79 9.24
C LEU A 418 -5.75 0.93 10.58
N SER A 419 -6.25 -0.19 11.11
CA SER A 419 -6.94 -0.20 12.40
C SER A 419 -6.02 0.11 13.59
N HIS A 420 -4.75 -0.30 13.53
CA HIS A 420 -3.73 0.11 14.50
C HIS A 420 -3.47 1.61 14.43
N LEU A 421 -3.22 2.14 13.22
CA LEU A 421 -2.97 3.56 13.00
C LEU A 421 -4.11 4.44 13.51
N THR A 422 -5.36 4.11 13.19
CA THR A 422 -6.53 4.85 13.66
C THR A 422 -6.61 4.87 15.18
N SER A 423 -6.47 3.70 15.83
CA SER A 423 -6.53 3.59 17.30
C SER A 423 -5.36 4.34 17.98
N LEU A 424 -4.18 4.33 17.37
CA LEU A 424 -3.05 5.12 17.83
C LEU A 424 -3.38 6.61 17.78
N ILE A 425 -3.93 7.11 16.68
CA ILE A 425 -4.27 8.53 16.53
C ILE A 425 -5.30 8.96 17.58
N GLU A 426 -6.40 8.21 17.72
CA GLU A 426 -7.46 8.47 18.70
C GLU A 426 -6.95 8.46 20.15
N SER A 427 -5.96 7.62 20.45
CA SER A 427 -5.45 7.49 21.81
C SER A 427 -4.30 8.44 22.14
N ALA A 428 -3.51 8.86 21.14
CA ALA A 428 -2.31 9.67 21.33
C ALA A 428 -2.54 11.17 21.14
N PHE A 429 -3.50 11.57 20.31
CA PHE A 429 -3.75 12.96 19.96
C PHE A 429 -5.05 13.47 20.60
N SER A 430 -5.13 14.78 20.79
CA SER A 430 -6.28 15.47 21.37
C SER A 430 -6.49 16.82 20.68
N GLY A 431 -7.61 17.49 20.96
CA GLY A 431 -7.86 18.82 20.40
C GLY A 431 -8.30 18.74 18.93
N LEU A 432 -8.10 19.81 18.17
CA LEU A 432 -8.49 19.82 16.75
C LEU A 432 -7.41 19.16 15.90
N ASN A 433 -7.75 18.07 15.23
CA ASN A 433 -6.86 17.34 14.35
C ASN A 433 -7.33 17.53 12.90
N ILE A 434 -6.45 18.04 12.04
CA ILE A 434 -6.70 18.28 10.63
C ILE A 434 -5.89 17.26 9.84
N PHE A 435 -6.53 16.58 8.90
CA PHE A 435 -5.94 15.49 8.14
C PHE A 435 -5.87 15.88 6.67
N ILE A 436 -4.67 15.78 6.10
CA ILE A 436 -4.43 15.83 4.65
C ILE A 436 -4.06 14.42 4.21
N CYS A 437 -4.97 13.77 3.51
CA CYS A 437 -4.77 12.44 2.94
C CYS A 437 -4.75 12.58 1.42
N VAL A 438 -3.57 12.38 0.83
CA VAL A 438 -3.40 12.39 -0.63
C VAL A 438 -2.66 11.15 -1.08
N SER A 439 -3.18 10.45 -2.08
CA SER A 439 -2.60 9.21 -2.62
C SER A 439 -2.79 9.15 -4.14
N PRO A 440 -2.05 8.32 -4.89
CA PRO A 440 -2.43 8.00 -6.27
C PRO A 440 -3.73 7.18 -6.28
N TYR A 441 -4.55 7.37 -7.32
CA TYR A 441 -5.61 6.39 -7.61
C TYR A 441 -4.97 5.18 -8.28
N ILE A 442 -5.06 4.02 -7.63
CA ILE A 442 -4.52 2.73 -8.11
C ILE A 442 -5.66 1.81 -8.55
N ASN A 443 -6.57 1.48 -7.61
CA ASN A 443 -7.77 0.68 -7.85
C ASN A 443 -8.80 0.95 -6.74
N GLU A 444 -10.02 0.42 -6.93
CA GLU A 444 -11.13 0.60 -5.99
C GLU A 444 -10.85 0.08 -4.57
N LEU A 445 -10.09 -1.00 -4.44
CA LEU A 445 -9.75 -1.58 -3.13
C LEU A 445 -8.84 -0.64 -2.33
N ARG A 446 -7.83 -0.04 -2.98
CA ARG A 446 -6.90 0.95 -2.42
C ARG A 446 -7.64 2.25 -2.05
N THR A 447 -8.55 2.69 -2.91
CA THR A 447 -9.44 3.83 -2.61
C THR A 447 -10.32 3.55 -1.40
N SER A 448 -10.87 2.33 -1.29
CA SER A 448 -11.69 1.90 -0.15
C SER A 448 -10.93 1.94 1.16
N ARG A 449 -9.65 1.59 1.15
CA ARG A 449 -8.78 1.67 2.33
C ARG A 449 -8.68 3.11 2.85
N ILE A 450 -8.44 4.07 1.96
CA ILE A 450 -8.38 5.50 2.34
C ILE A 450 -9.74 6.00 2.82
N ASN A 451 -10.83 5.64 2.14
CA ASN A 451 -12.18 6.02 2.58
C ASN A 451 -12.49 5.43 3.98
N SER A 452 -12.05 4.21 4.25
CA SER A 452 -12.24 3.57 5.55
C SER A 452 -11.54 4.34 6.67
N PHE A 453 -10.34 4.88 6.42
CA PHE A 453 -9.64 5.72 7.38
C PHE A 453 -10.48 6.94 7.77
N VAL A 454 -11.05 7.63 6.79
CA VAL A 454 -11.93 8.80 7.02
C VAL A 454 -13.17 8.39 7.82
N ASN A 455 -13.81 7.28 7.43
CA ASN A 455 -15.05 6.80 8.03
C ASN A 455 -14.93 6.52 9.54
N ASN A 456 -13.75 6.14 10.04
CA ASN A 456 -13.56 5.96 11.49
C ASN A 456 -13.77 7.24 12.29
N PHE A 457 -13.52 8.40 11.68
CA PHE A 457 -13.72 9.69 12.33
C PHE A 457 -15.10 10.29 12.04
N GLU A 458 -15.84 9.80 11.03
CA GLU A 458 -17.13 10.37 10.60
C GLU A 458 -18.22 10.33 11.68
N GLU A 459 -18.17 9.36 12.59
CA GLU A 459 -19.15 9.25 13.69
C GLU A 459 -18.89 10.24 14.83
N ASN A 460 -17.73 10.90 14.84
CA ASN A 460 -17.44 11.94 15.82
C ASN A 460 -18.30 13.18 15.53
N LEU A 461 -19.01 13.68 16.54
CA LEU A 461 -19.89 14.85 16.42
C LEU A 461 -19.18 16.13 15.92
N ASN A 462 -17.85 16.20 16.05
CA ASN A 462 -17.03 17.32 15.61
C ASN A 462 -16.29 17.05 14.29
N PHE A 463 -16.67 16.00 13.56
CA PHE A 463 -16.14 15.72 12.23
C PHE A 463 -16.59 16.77 11.22
N CYS A 464 -15.66 17.21 10.38
CA CYS A 464 -15.92 18.12 9.27
C CYS A 464 -15.11 17.69 8.05
N LEU A 465 -15.79 17.28 6.99
CA LEU A 465 -15.17 17.04 5.68
C LEU A 465 -14.93 18.38 4.98
N ILE A 466 -13.66 18.69 4.69
CA ILE A 466 -13.22 19.94 4.07
C ILE A 466 -13.16 19.79 2.54
N ALA A 467 -12.60 18.67 2.06
CA ALA A 467 -12.55 18.35 0.63
C ALA A 467 -12.49 16.85 0.38
N SER A 468 -13.12 16.41 -0.71
CA SER A 468 -13.06 15.04 -1.20
C SER A 468 -13.10 15.03 -2.73
N LYS A 469 -12.05 14.50 -3.36
CA LYS A 469 -11.92 14.43 -4.82
C LYS A 469 -11.13 13.21 -5.25
N ASP A 470 -11.57 12.58 -6.33
CA ASP A 470 -10.86 11.51 -7.02
C ASP A 470 -10.63 11.91 -8.47
N TYR A 471 -9.40 11.70 -8.94
CA TYR A 471 -8.97 11.99 -10.31
C TYR A 471 -8.27 10.77 -10.88
N ASN A 472 -8.85 10.20 -11.93
CA ASN A 472 -8.26 9.16 -12.75
C ASN A 472 -7.23 9.74 -13.71
N LYS A 473 -6.57 8.84 -14.44
CA LYS A 473 -5.55 9.20 -15.42
C LYS A 473 -6.15 10.10 -16.51
N GLY A 474 -5.51 11.25 -16.72
CA GLY A 474 -5.94 12.25 -17.70
C GLY A 474 -7.06 13.18 -17.22
N GLU A 475 -7.60 13.01 -16.00
CA GLU A 475 -8.66 13.89 -15.46
C GLU A 475 -8.09 15.10 -14.69
N TRP A 476 -6.78 15.15 -14.47
CA TRP A 476 -6.12 16.19 -13.69
C TRP A 476 -4.78 16.64 -14.32
N LEU A 477 -3.80 17.02 -13.51
CA LEU A 477 -2.51 17.54 -13.95
C LEU A 477 -1.66 16.42 -14.58
N LYS A 478 -1.30 16.61 -15.86
CA LYS A 478 -0.55 15.61 -16.65
C LYS A 478 -1.32 14.29 -16.69
N GLU A 479 -0.60 13.18 -16.57
CA GLU A 479 -1.15 11.82 -16.49
C GLU A 479 -1.24 11.31 -15.04
N TRP A 480 -1.10 12.20 -14.04
CA TRP A 480 -1.14 11.79 -12.64
C TRP A 480 -2.56 11.56 -12.16
N THR A 481 -2.68 10.61 -11.25
CA THR A 481 -3.92 10.31 -10.56
C THR A 481 -3.86 10.81 -9.11
N MET A 482 -5.02 11.07 -8.52
CA MET A 482 -5.10 11.54 -7.14
C MET A 482 -6.39 11.06 -6.46
N ILE A 483 -6.25 10.59 -5.23
CA ILE A 483 -7.31 10.51 -4.23
C ILE A 483 -6.98 11.57 -3.19
N GLN A 484 -7.93 12.45 -2.91
CA GLN A 484 -7.79 13.52 -1.92
C GLN A 484 -8.93 13.41 -0.92
N ARG A 485 -8.57 13.32 0.37
CA ARG A 485 -9.49 13.51 1.50
C ARG A 485 -8.85 14.52 2.45
N VAL A 486 -9.53 15.63 2.68
CA VAL A 486 -9.14 16.64 3.66
C VAL A 486 -10.28 16.79 4.65
N PHE A 487 -10.03 16.59 5.93
CA PHE A 487 -11.04 16.67 6.97
C PHE A 487 -10.44 17.13 8.29
N SER A 488 -11.30 17.51 9.24
CA SER A 488 -10.90 17.80 10.61
C SER A 488 -11.83 17.12 11.59
N VAL A 489 -11.31 16.75 12.75
CA VAL A 489 -12.09 16.20 13.86
C VAL A 489 -11.51 16.65 15.19
N LYS A 490 -12.37 16.87 16.18
CA LYS A 490 -11.94 17.11 17.56
C LYS A 490 -11.87 15.79 18.32
N LEU A 491 -10.67 15.40 18.73
CA LEU A 491 -10.37 14.17 19.49
C LEU A 491 -10.32 14.45 21.00
#